data_AF-A0A7C7RSU2-F1
#
_entry.id   AF-A0A7C7RSU2-F1
#
_cell.length_a   1.000
_cell.length_b   1.000
_cell.length_c   1.000
_cell.angle_alpha   90.00
_cell.angle_beta   90.00
_cell.angle_gamma   90.00
#
_symmetry.space_group_name_H-M   'P 1'
#
loop_
_entity.id
_entity.type
_entity.pdbx_description
1 polymer ?
#
loop_
_entity_poly.entity_id
_entity_poly.type
_entity_poly.pdbx_seq_one_letter_code
_entity_poly.pdbx_strand_id
1 'polypeptide(L)'
;MKMRRGKKKTKRLISEEIMKAEEFKRLMGKEKSGGDRKAMDTKLCPRCGKKYSYIAKNKVGEQTYLYAVHLVKRGGKTKRVKCYLGPEKGYIYVTRTHEREGLEFKGLLDRSRVAQYMTVLISYLERNGILTEEERELARKLQKALSRALMV
;
A
#
# COMPACT_ATOMS: atom_id res chain seq x y z
N MET A 1 30.60 45.00 2.36
CA MET A 1 30.81 43.57 2.06
C MET A 1 29.92 42.67 2.94
N LYS A 2 28.60 42.57 2.69
CA LYS A 2 27.66 41.75 3.48
C LYS A 2 26.59 41.09 2.59
N MET A 3 26.97 40.19 1.68
CA MET A 3 25.99 39.46 0.85
C MET A 3 26.24 37.94 0.72
N ARG A 4 27.24 37.38 1.42
CA ARG A 4 27.62 35.95 1.30
C ARG A 4 27.00 35.00 2.34
N ARG A 5 26.33 35.51 3.39
CA ARG A 5 25.81 34.68 4.50
C ARG A 5 24.43 34.05 4.23
N GLY A 6 23.55 34.70 3.46
CA GLY A 6 22.20 34.20 3.16
C GLY A 6 22.20 32.97 2.23
N LYS A 7 22.91 33.05 1.10
CA LYS A 7 22.98 31.95 0.10
C LYS A 7 23.57 30.63 0.65
N LYS A 8 24.48 30.70 1.63
CA LYS A 8 25.04 29.51 2.29
C LYS A 8 24.04 28.81 3.21
N LYS A 9 23.18 29.57 3.90
CA LYS A 9 22.18 29.01 4.81
C LYS A 9 21.04 28.33 4.03
N THR A 10 20.61 28.93 2.91
CA THR A 10 19.59 28.35 2.03
C THR A 10 20.07 27.10 1.31
N LYS A 11 21.33 27.07 0.81
CA LYS A 11 21.92 25.85 0.23
C LYS A 11 22.02 24.71 1.24
N ARG A 12 22.31 25.02 2.51
CA ARG A 12 22.44 24.03 3.58
C ARG A 12 21.09 23.41 3.96
N LEU A 13 20.04 24.23 4.03
CA LEU A 13 18.67 23.76 4.28
C LEU A 13 18.15 22.88 3.13
N ILE A 14 18.37 23.30 1.87
CA ILE A 14 18.00 22.49 0.70
C ILE A 14 18.79 21.17 0.67
N SER A 15 20.08 21.18 1.03
CA SER A 15 20.86 19.93 1.13
C SER A 15 20.40 19.02 2.26
N GLU A 16 19.95 19.58 3.39
CA GLU A 16 19.42 18.81 4.53
C GLU A 16 18.04 18.19 4.20
N GLU A 17 17.20 18.89 3.44
CA GLU A 17 15.91 18.36 2.95
C GLU A 17 16.07 17.28 1.88
N ILE A 18 17.01 17.47 0.95
CA ILE A 18 17.34 16.45 -0.07
C ILE A 18 17.91 15.19 0.60
N MET A 19 18.81 15.33 1.57
CA MET A 19 19.35 14.18 2.31
C MET A 19 18.26 13.43 3.09
N LYS A 20 17.30 14.14 3.71
CA LYS A 20 16.14 13.51 4.36
C LYS A 20 15.24 12.78 3.36
N ALA A 21 15.01 13.35 2.18
CA ALA A 21 14.21 12.72 1.13
C ALA A 21 14.90 11.49 0.52
N GLU A 22 16.23 11.52 0.37
CA GLU A 22 17.04 10.40 -0.10
C GLU A 22 17.14 9.29 0.95
N GLU A 23 17.30 9.64 2.23
CA GLU A 23 17.28 8.68 3.34
C GLU A 23 15.90 8.04 3.51
N PHE A 24 14.82 8.80 3.33
CA PHE A 24 13.45 8.30 3.30
C PHE A 24 13.22 7.35 2.11
N LYS A 25 13.65 7.74 0.90
CA LYS A 25 13.62 6.84 -0.27
C LYS A 25 14.47 5.58 -0.07
N ARG A 26 15.59 5.67 0.65
CA ARG A 26 16.46 4.53 0.98
C ARG A 26 15.85 3.61 2.05
N LEU A 27 15.10 4.17 3.00
CA LEU A 27 14.30 3.42 3.98
C LEU A 27 13.15 2.68 3.28
N MET A 28 12.43 3.35 2.38
CA MET A 28 11.30 2.76 1.65
C MET A 28 11.75 1.81 0.52
N GLY A 29 12.91 2.06 -0.10
CA GLY A 29 13.52 1.19 -1.11
C GLY A 29 14.24 -0.05 -0.54
N LYS A 30 14.38 -0.15 0.78
CA LYS A 30 14.88 -1.33 1.48
C LYS A 30 13.81 -2.39 1.74
N GLU A 31 12.57 -2.17 1.33
CA GLU A 31 11.60 -3.26 1.12
C GLU A 31 11.95 -4.03 -0.18
N LYS A 32 13.18 -4.53 -0.25
CA LYS A 32 13.50 -5.66 -1.11
C LYS A 32 12.62 -6.81 -0.64
N SER A 33 11.69 -7.22 -1.50
CA SER A 33 11.22 -8.60 -1.69
C SER A 33 11.58 -9.57 -0.55
N GLY A 34 11.05 -9.32 0.65
CA GLY A 34 11.37 -10.08 1.84
C GLY A 34 10.50 -11.33 1.89
N GLY A 35 10.93 -12.35 1.14
CA GLY A 35 10.83 -13.71 1.66
C GLY A 35 11.35 -13.73 3.09
N ASP A 36 10.80 -14.61 3.92
CA ASP A 36 11.28 -14.88 5.29
C ASP A 36 10.66 -14.06 6.43
N ARG A 37 9.35 -13.74 6.33
CA ARG A 37 8.47 -14.03 7.48
C ARG A 37 7.91 -15.44 7.32
N LYS A 38 8.79 -16.40 7.63
CA LYS A 38 8.56 -17.79 8.02
C LYS A 38 7.18 -18.33 7.63
N ALA A 39 7.18 -19.14 6.57
CA ALA A 39 6.06 -19.96 6.14
C ALA A 39 5.66 -20.98 7.22
N MET A 40 4.91 -20.53 8.21
CA MET A 40 4.14 -21.26 9.23
C MET A 40 3.40 -20.15 9.98
N ASP A 41 2.08 -20.05 10.07
CA ASP A 41 1.10 -21.12 10.06
C ASP A 41 -0.30 -20.52 9.93
N THR A 42 -0.60 -19.88 8.80
CA THR A 42 -2.00 -19.53 8.50
C THR A 42 -2.13 -19.22 7.02
N LYS A 43 -2.50 -20.25 6.23
CA LYS A 43 -3.10 -20.08 4.89
C LYS A 43 -4.44 -19.34 5.00
N LEU A 44 -4.55 -18.24 5.74
CA LEU A 44 -5.80 -17.50 5.85
C LEU A 44 -5.98 -16.69 4.60
N CYS A 45 -7.18 -16.83 4.03
CA CYS A 45 -7.59 -16.06 2.89
C CYS A 45 -7.77 -14.61 3.34
N PRO A 46 -7.05 -13.65 2.77
CA PRO A 46 -7.17 -12.24 3.16
C PRO A 46 -8.56 -11.66 2.82
N ARG A 47 -9.35 -12.37 2.00
CA ARG A 47 -10.73 -11.96 1.70
C ARG A 47 -11.75 -12.38 2.75
N CYS A 48 -11.59 -13.54 3.39
CA CYS A 48 -12.64 -14.13 4.23
C CYS A 48 -12.16 -14.67 5.59
N GLY A 49 -10.85 -14.58 5.87
CA GLY A 49 -10.26 -15.03 7.13
C GLY A 49 -10.22 -16.56 7.32
N LYS A 50 -10.69 -17.38 6.37
CA LYS A 50 -10.67 -18.86 6.47
C LYS A 50 -9.40 -19.44 5.88
N LYS A 51 -8.98 -20.63 6.34
CA LYS A 51 -7.90 -21.40 5.70
C LYS A 51 -8.27 -21.70 4.23
N TYR A 52 -7.39 -21.37 3.29
CA TYR A 52 -7.47 -21.78 1.89
C TYR A 52 -6.50 -22.94 1.64
N SER A 53 -6.79 -23.76 0.64
CA SER A 53 -6.02 -24.94 0.29
C SER A 53 -4.81 -24.56 -0.59
N TYR A 54 -5.06 -23.77 -1.64
CA TYR A 54 -4.03 -23.24 -2.55
C TYR A 54 -4.50 -21.95 -3.25
N ILE A 55 -3.57 -21.25 -3.91
CA ILE A 55 -3.87 -20.11 -4.79
C ILE A 55 -3.98 -20.61 -6.23
N ALA A 56 -5.09 -20.31 -6.90
CA ALA A 56 -5.26 -20.53 -8.33
C ALA A 56 -4.97 -19.25 -9.12
N LYS A 57 -4.37 -19.39 -10.30
CA LYS A 57 -4.17 -18.32 -11.27
C LYS A 57 -5.13 -18.49 -12.44
N ASN A 58 -5.69 -17.39 -12.92
CA ASN A 58 -6.53 -17.36 -14.12
C ASN A 58 -6.02 -16.26 -15.06
N LYS A 59 -5.48 -16.63 -16.22
CA LYS A 59 -4.98 -15.67 -17.21
C LYS A 59 -6.11 -15.27 -18.15
N VAL A 60 -6.34 -13.97 -18.30
CA VAL A 60 -7.32 -13.40 -19.24
C VAL A 60 -6.64 -12.25 -19.96
N GLY A 61 -6.36 -12.43 -21.26
CA GLY A 61 -5.52 -11.52 -22.03
C GLY A 61 -4.14 -11.37 -21.38
N GLU A 62 -3.77 -10.13 -21.07
CA GLU A 62 -2.49 -9.78 -20.43
C GLU A 62 -2.52 -9.88 -18.89
N GLN A 63 -3.70 -9.99 -18.29
CA GLN A 63 -3.85 -10.00 -16.84
C GLN A 63 -3.93 -11.41 -16.26
N THR A 64 -3.28 -11.60 -15.12
CA THR A 64 -3.39 -12.82 -14.31
C THR A 64 -4.12 -12.52 -13.01
N TYR A 65 -5.20 -13.24 -12.77
CA TYR A 65 -6.09 -13.07 -11.64
C TYR A 65 -5.89 -14.17 -10.61
N LEU A 66 -5.80 -13.81 -9.34
CA LEU A 66 -5.50 -14.73 -8.25
C LEU A 66 -6.76 -15.07 -7.47
N TYR A 67 -6.87 -16.32 -7.05
CA TYR A 67 -7.99 -16.81 -6.23
C TYR A 67 -7.48 -17.70 -5.10
N ALA A 68 -7.92 -17.45 -3.87
CA ALA A 68 -7.82 -18.43 -2.79
C ALA A 68 -8.87 -19.52 -3.00
N VAL A 69 -8.43 -20.77 -3.17
CA VAL A 69 -9.32 -21.92 -3.33
C VAL A 69 -9.50 -22.62 -1.99
N HIS A 70 -10.74 -22.77 -1.56
CA HIS A 70 -11.13 -23.48 -0.35
C HIS A 70 -11.75 -24.83 -0.75
N LEU A 71 -11.15 -25.93 -0.30
CA LEU A 71 -11.74 -27.25 -0.42
C LEU A 71 -12.67 -27.50 0.78
N VAL A 72 -13.96 -27.72 0.50
CA VAL A 72 -14.98 -28.00 1.53
C VAL A 72 -15.56 -29.38 1.26
N LYS A 73 -15.47 -30.28 2.24
CA LYS A 73 -16.13 -31.59 2.18
C LYS A 73 -17.60 -31.44 2.59
N ARG A 74 -18.54 -31.88 1.76
CA ARG A 74 -19.97 -31.96 2.07
C ARG A 74 -20.55 -33.25 1.49
N GLY A 75 -21.11 -34.11 2.35
CA GLY A 75 -21.75 -35.37 1.93
C GLY A 75 -20.82 -36.29 1.12
N GLY A 76 -19.58 -36.48 1.57
CA GLY A 76 -18.57 -37.30 0.88
C GLY A 76 -17.95 -36.67 -0.39
N LYS A 77 -18.52 -35.58 -0.91
CA LYS A 77 -18.00 -34.87 -2.10
C LYS A 77 -17.15 -33.66 -1.70
N THR A 78 -16.06 -33.43 -2.42
CA THR A 78 -15.20 -32.25 -2.24
C THR A 78 -15.65 -31.13 -3.19
N LYS A 79 -16.12 -30.00 -2.63
CA LYS A 79 -16.48 -28.79 -3.40
C LYS A 79 -15.36 -27.76 -3.32
N ARG A 80 -15.10 -27.08 -4.44
CA ARG A 80 -14.17 -25.94 -4.54
C ARG A 80 -14.94 -24.63 -4.42
N VAL A 81 -14.56 -23.78 -3.48
CA VAL A 81 -15.05 -22.39 -3.36
C VAL A 81 -13.88 -21.44 -3.62
N LYS A 82 -14.05 -20.44 -4.48
CA LYS A 82 -12.98 -19.49 -4.84
C LYS A 82 -13.26 -18.11 -4.24
N CYS A 83 -12.26 -17.55 -3.57
CA CYS A 83 -12.23 -16.14 -3.18
C CYS A 83 -11.31 -15.38 -4.12
N TYR A 84 -11.85 -14.40 -4.85
CA TYR A 84 -11.04 -13.55 -5.71
C TYR A 84 -10.10 -12.68 -4.88
N LEU A 85 -8.82 -12.69 -5.22
CA LEU A 85 -7.76 -11.97 -4.50
C LEU A 85 -7.25 -10.75 -5.27
N GLY A 86 -7.82 -10.45 -6.43
CA GLY A 86 -7.32 -9.38 -7.28
C GLY A 86 -6.32 -9.88 -8.33
N PRO A 87 -5.86 -8.97 -9.19
CA PRO A 87 -4.83 -9.23 -10.18
C PRO A 87 -3.44 -9.37 -9.54
N GLU A 88 -2.60 -10.19 -10.15
CA GLU A 88 -1.22 -10.45 -9.72
C GLU A 88 -0.34 -9.20 -9.86
N LYS A 89 -0.51 -8.44 -10.95
CA LYS A 89 0.30 -7.24 -11.27
C LYS A 89 -0.41 -5.91 -10.97
N GLY A 90 -1.47 -5.93 -10.16
CA GLY A 90 -2.30 -4.74 -9.92
C GLY A 90 -3.40 -4.54 -10.96
N TYR A 91 -4.34 -3.67 -10.63
CA TYR A 91 -5.49 -3.39 -11.49
C TYR A 91 -5.10 -2.39 -12.57
N ILE A 92 -5.59 -2.59 -13.79
CA ILE A 92 -5.32 -1.70 -14.92
C ILE A 92 -6.35 -0.57 -14.95
N TYR A 93 -7.63 -0.90 -15.13
CA TYR A 93 -8.65 0.11 -15.42
C TYR A 93 -8.91 1.09 -14.27
N VAL A 94 -9.06 0.61 -13.03
CA VAL A 94 -9.28 1.52 -11.88
C VAL A 94 -8.03 2.34 -11.56
N THR A 95 -6.83 1.83 -11.84
CA THR A 95 -5.60 2.62 -11.72
C THR A 95 -5.61 3.77 -12.73
N ARG A 96 -6.01 3.50 -13.99
CA ARG A 96 -6.14 4.55 -15.02
C ARG A 96 -7.08 5.69 -14.62
N THR A 97 -8.17 5.39 -13.91
CA THR A 97 -9.11 6.42 -13.47
C THR A 97 -8.62 7.25 -12.28
N HIS A 98 -7.49 6.88 -11.65
CA HIS A 98 -6.90 7.59 -10.51
C HIS A 98 -5.44 8.00 -10.77
N GLU A 99 -5.08 8.18 -12.04
CA GLU A 99 -3.75 8.63 -12.45
C GLU A 99 -3.42 10.02 -11.89
N ARG A 100 -4.43 10.88 -11.73
CA ARG A 100 -4.28 12.22 -11.14
C ARG A 100 -3.73 12.14 -9.70
N GLU A 101 -4.24 11.21 -8.92
CA GLU A 101 -3.82 10.96 -7.54
C GLU A 101 -2.48 10.20 -7.49
N GLY A 102 -2.14 9.48 -8.57
CA GLY A 102 -0.99 8.58 -8.65
C GLY A 102 -1.25 7.22 -7.99
N LEU A 103 -2.52 6.82 -7.85
CA LEU A 103 -2.90 5.60 -7.16
C LEU A 103 -2.84 4.36 -8.07
N GLU A 104 -1.96 3.42 -7.73
CA GLU A 104 -1.93 2.09 -8.31
C GLU A 104 -2.65 1.08 -7.41
N PHE A 105 -3.80 0.57 -7.86
CA PHE A 105 -4.56 -0.40 -7.08
C PHE A 105 -3.98 -1.81 -7.21
N LYS A 106 -3.92 -2.52 -6.08
CA LYS A 106 -3.26 -3.83 -5.92
C LYS A 106 -4.19 -4.90 -5.35
N GLY A 107 -3.84 -6.16 -5.64
CA GLY A 107 -4.53 -7.33 -5.11
C GLY A 107 -4.38 -7.50 -3.59
N LEU A 108 -5.22 -8.35 -3.01
CA LEU A 108 -5.30 -8.70 -1.58
C LEU A 108 -4.08 -9.44 -1.03
N LEU A 109 -3.23 -9.98 -1.89
CA LEU A 109 -1.98 -10.63 -1.45
C LEU A 109 -0.85 -9.64 -1.16
N ASP A 110 -0.92 -8.42 -1.68
CA ASP A 110 0.03 -7.38 -1.31
C ASP A 110 -0.34 -6.84 0.08
N ARG A 111 0.41 -7.25 1.10
CA ARG A 111 0.21 -6.84 2.49
C ARG A 111 0.62 -5.38 2.74
N SER A 112 1.46 -4.81 1.89
CA SER A 112 1.95 -3.43 2.02
C SER A 112 1.02 -2.42 1.33
N ARG A 113 0.08 -2.88 0.50
CA ARG A 113 -0.80 -2.02 -0.32
C ARG A 113 -1.47 -0.88 0.44
N VAL A 114 -1.94 -1.12 1.68
CA VAL A 114 -2.62 -0.08 2.48
C VAL A 114 -1.66 1.04 2.82
N ALA A 115 -0.46 0.70 3.30
CA ALA A 115 0.58 1.69 3.57
C ALA A 115 0.96 2.47 2.31
N GLN A 116 1.11 1.77 1.17
CA GLN A 116 1.44 2.41 -0.10
C GLN A 116 0.35 3.39 -0.57
N TYR A 117 -0.93 3.01 -0.48
CA TYR A 117 -2.04 3.91 -0.83
C TYR A 117 -2.04 5.14 0.07
N MET A 118 -1.84 4.96 1.38
CA MET A 118 -1.78 6.08 2.32
C MET A 118 -0.62 7.02 2.00
N THR A 119 0.57 6.50 1.68
CA THR A 119 1.72 7.31 1.27
C THR A 119 1.40 8.14 0.03
N VAL A 120 0.82 7.53 -1.01
CA VAL A 120 0.45 8.24 -2.25
C VAL A 120 -0.59 9.33 -1.96
N LEU A 121 -1.63 9.01 -1.18
CA LEU A 121 -2.70 9.95 -0.84
C LEU A 121 -2.18 11.13 -0.02
N ILE A 122 -1.34 10.89 0.98
CA ILE A 122 -0.71 11.96 1.78
C ILE A 122 0.08 12.88 0.86
N SER A 123 0.95 12.31 0.02
CA SER A 123 1.75 13.11 -0.92
C SER A 123 0.89 13.84 -1.96
N TYR A 124 -0.26 13.29 -2.36
CA TYR A 124 -1.20 13.98 -3.24
C TYR A 124 -1.81 15.20 -2.55
N LEU A 125 -2.27 15.06 -1.30
CA LEU A 125 -2.84 16.17 -0.53
C LEU A 125 -1.80 17.27 -0.28
N GLU A 126 -0.57 16.91 0.08
CA GLU A 126 0.54 17.86 0.27
C GLU A 126 0.82 18.69 -0.99
N ARG A 127 0.75 18.08 -2.18
CA ARG A 127 0.95 18.78 -3.46
C ARG A 127 -0.20 19.70 -3.84
N ASN A 128 -1.44 19.33 -3.49
CA ASN A 128 -2.63 20.12 -3.82
C ASN A 128 -2.95 21.21 -2.79
N GLY A 129 -2.28 21.19 -1.63
CA GLY A 129 -2.19 22.31 -0.69
C GLY A 129 -3.44 22.52 0.16
N ILE A 130 -4.44 23.23 -0.37
CA ILE A 130 -5.60 23.69 0.41
C ILE A 130 -6.56 22.52 0.61
N LEU A 131 -6.52 21.97 1.82
CA LEU A 131 -7.50 20.98 2.25
C LEU A 131 -8.90 21.59 2.31
N THR A 132 -9.92 20.81 1.95
CA THR A 132 -11.30 21.14 2.26
C THR A 132 -11.56 21.02 3.77
N GLU A 133 -12.73 21.46 4.24
CA GLU A 133 -13.07 21.27 5.66
C GLU A 133 -13.24 19.79 6.01
N GLU A 134 -13.80 19.00 5.10
CA GLU A 134 -13.92 17.55 5.23
C GLU A 134 -12.55 16.87 5.33
N GLU A 135 -11.59 17.29 4.50
CA GLU A 135 -10.23 16.77 4.51
C GLU A 135 -9.48 17.15 5.80
N ARG A 136 -9.67 18.38 6.31
CA ARG A 136 -9.14 18.80 7.61
C ARG A 136 -9.72 17.95 8.74
N GLU A 137 -11.02 17.73 8.75
CA GLU A 137 -11.67 16.90 9.77
C GLU A 137 -11.19 15.44 9.70
N LEU A 138 -11.01 14.90 8.50
CA LEU A 138 -10.41 13.57 8.31
C LEU A 138 -8.98 13.52 8.86
N ALA A 139 -8.16 14.53 8.58
CA ALA A 139 -6.79 14.60 9.10
C ALA A 139 -6.75 14.62 10.63
N ARG A 140 -7.65 15.37 11.29
CA ARG A 140 -7.77 15.37 12.76
C ARG A 140 -8.17 13.99 13.30
N LYS A 141 -9.14 13.33 12.68
CA LYS A 141 -9.56 11.97 13.05
C LYS A 141 -8.41 10.96 12.92
N LEU A 142 -7.64 11.04 11.83
CA LEU A 142 -6.47 10.20 11.60
C LEU A 142 -5.38 10.46 12.66
N GLN A 143 -5.06 11.73 12.94
CA GLN A 143 -4.09 12.09 13.96
C GLN A 143 -4.48 11.51 15.33
N LYS A 144 -5.74 11.67 15.74
CA LYS A 144 -6.26 11.12 17.01
C LYS A 144 -6.17 9.59 17.06
N ALA A 145 -6.51 8.91 15.96
CA ALA A 145 -6.43 7.46 15.87
C ALA A 145 -4.98 6.96 15.95
N LEU A 146 -4.05 7.62 15.25
CA LEU A 146 -2.63 7.28 15.24
C LEU A 146 -1.98 7.52 16.61
N SER A 147 -2.26 8.65 17.26
CA SER A 147 -1.75 8.89 18.62
C SER A 147 -2.17 7.79 19.59
N ARG A 148 -3.44 7.33 19.51
CA ARG A 148 -3.92 6.21 20.33
C ARG A 148 -3.20 4.90 20.03
N ALA A 149 -2.95 4.60 18.75
CA ALA A 149 -2.29 3.36 18.34
C ALA A 149 -0.80 3.33 18.69
N LEU A 150 -0.14 4.50 18.75
CA LEU A 150 1.29 4.64 19.04
C LEU A 150 1.60 4.86 20.54
N MET A 151 0.59 5.19 21.35
CA MET A 151 0.70 5.29 22.82
C MET A 151 0.50 3.94 23.54
N VAL A 152 0.51 2.84 22.79
CA VAL A 152 0.46 1.46 23.30
C VAL A 152 1.86 0.89 23.42
#